data_AF-I2H4H8-F1
#
_entry.id   AF-I2H4H8-F1
#
_cell.length_a   1.000
_cell.length_b   1.000
_cell.length_c   1.000
_cell.angle_alpha   90.00
_cell.angle_beta   90.00
_cell.angle_gamma   90.00
#
_symmetry.space_group_name_H-M   'P 1'
#
loop_
_entity.id
_entity.type
_entity.pdbx_description
1 polymer ?
#
loop_
_entity_poly.entity_id
_entity_poly.type
_entity_poly.pdbx_seq_one_letter_code
_entity_poly.pdbx_strand_id
1 'polypeptide(L)'
;MSNGVAAGSEMTEDKDLYPLALLMDELKHDDISNRLEAMKKLDTIALALGQQRTRDELIPFLIEVAQDDEDEVFAVLADELGEFLPYIGGSKYASLLLPPLEILASTEETLVRDKAVASLNKVAKEFPEEQLLHDFIPLIEHLATADWFSSKVSACGLFKSVIIQIKGDALRKDLLGLYLQLVQDETPMVRRAASKHLPAIIDLLTENINLSTNEDWDYISTMFQKISTDQQDSVKFLSVDVLISIMKFFNKKGDSTHFQNLLTSAIKLISDEAWRVRYMAADRFEELSSQFASNPEFISELIQPFLHLCEDNESDVRKAIAKQVPGFAKFIKNPQVVLEKIMPAVQSLSMDESENVRASLALKINNMSVVLTKEDAINNLLPILLNMLKDEFPDVCLNIIGNLKVVNEVLGINMLSESLLPAITELAKDINWRVRIAIIDYIPVLAEQLGVQFFDQQLSDLCLSWLWDTVYSIREAAIKNLRKLTEIFGSDWCSQEIISRLLKFDSQLLENFVYRFTLLTALTTLVPVVSLEVVTEQILPFISHLADDAVPNIRFNVAKSYAIIIESLVKSGKKEYLELADNKIMPSLEKLTDDNDVDVKYFANQSITKCRPMFA
;
A
#
# COMPACT_ATOMS: atom_id res chain seq x y z
N MET A 1 -56.63 61.36 5.25
CA MET A 1 -57.01 61.15 3.84
C MET A 1 -56.13 60.02 3.37
N SER A 2 -56.68 58.84 3.15
CA SER A 2 -57.13 58.32 1.85
C SER A 2 -56.34 57.04 1.54
N ASN A 3 -57.07 55.94 1.61
CA ASN A 3 -57.02 54.76 0.75
C ASN A 3 -55.69 54.00 0.59
N GLY A 4 -55.70 52.79 1.16
CA GLY A 4 -54.93 51.67 0.64
C GLY A 4 -55.53 51.14 -0.67
N VAL A 5 -54.65 50.70 -1.56
CA VAL A 5 -54.94 49.83 -2.70
C VAL A 5 -53.85 48.75 -2.74
N ALA A 6 -54.32 47.53 -2.98
CA ALA A 6 -53.56 46.29 -3.00
C ALA A 6 -52.44 46.27 -4.05
N ALA A 7 -51.36 45.56 -3.72
CA ALA A 7 -50.43 45.00 -4.69
C ALA A 7 -50.49 43.46 -4.55
N GLY A 8 -51.14 42.81 -5.53
CA GLY A 8 -50.97 41.38 -5.81
C GLY A 8 -49.51 41.12 -6.24
N SER A 9 -48.86 40.06 -5.77
CA SER A 9 -49.01 38.66 -6.22
C SER A 9 -48.59 38.44 -7.67
N GLU A 10 -47.30 38.60 -8.00
CA GLU A 10 -46.75 38.19 -9.31
C GLU A 10 -45.21 38.10 -9.37
N MET A 11 -44.51 37.75 -8.28
CA MET A 11 -43.03 37.78 -8.25
C MET A 11 -42.36 36.60 -7.52
N THR A 12 -42.88 35.38 -7.64
CA THR A 12 -42.24 34.20 -7.02
C THR A 12 -42.00 33.01 -7.95
N GLU A 13 -42.43 33.01 -9.22
CA GLU A 13 -42.30 31.81 -10.08
C GLU A 13 -41.02 31.78 -10.96
N ASP A 14 -40.31 32.91 -11.15
CA ASP A 14 -39.26 33.02 -12.17
C ASP A 14 -37.83 32.65 -11.72
N LYS A 15 -37.60 32.35 -10.43
CA LYS A 15 -36.26 32.00 -9.91
C LYS A 15 -35.99 30.49 -9.84
N ASP A 16 -37.01 29.66 -10.00
CA ASP A 16 -36.94 28.23 -9.77
C ASP A 16 -36.54 27.42 -11.02
N LEU A 17 -36.62 28.00 -12.24
CA LEU A 17 -36.31 27.31 -13.50
C LEU A 17 -34.81 27.28 -13.90
N TYR A 18 -33.95 28.06 -13.25
CA TYR A 18 -32.58 28.29 -13.72
C TYR A 18 -31.61 27.11 -13.51
N PRO A 19 -31.60 26.38 -12.37
CA PRO A 19 -30.57 25.37 -12.11
C PRO A 19 -30.64 24.14 -13.03
N LEU A 20 -31.84 23.61 -13.29
CA LEU A 20 -32.02 22.45 -14.16
C LEU A 20 -31.77 22.81 -15.63
N ALA A 21 -32.27 23.97 -16.09
CA ALA A 21 -32.03 24.44 -17.44
C ALA A 21 -30.53 24.65 -17.72
N LEU A 22 -29.78 25.20 -16.75
CA LEU A 22 -28.34 25.36 -16.86
C LEU A 22 -27.62 24.00 -16.96
N LEU A 23 -28.00 23.01 -16.13
CA LEU A 23 -27.45 21.66 -16.22
C LEU A 23 -27.75 21.02 -17.59
N MET A 24 -28.98 21.13 -18.07
CA MET A 24 -29.36 20.59 -19.38
C MET A 24 -28.57 21.23 -20.52
N ASP A 25 -28.27 22.53 -20.44
CA ASP A 25 -27.44 23.21 -21.43
C ASP A 25 -25.96 22.79 -21.33
N GLU A 26 -25.43 22.64 -20.11
CA GLU A 26 -24.05 22.17 -19.88
C GLU A 26 -23.86 20.71 -20.34
N LEU A 27 -24.86 19.85 -20.16
CA LEU A 27 -24.84 18.46 -20.60
C LEU A 27 -25.12 18.25 -22.08
N LYS A 28 -25.61 19.26 -22.80
CA LYS A 28 -25.69 19.24 -24.27
C LYS A 28 -24.42 19.75 -24.94
N HIS A 29 -23.41 20.10 -24.16
CA HIS A 29 -22.15 20.62 -24.69
C HIS A 29 -21.37 19.50 -25.42
N ASP A 30 -20.80 19.80 -26.59
CA ASP A 30 -20.06 18.82 -27.41
C ASP A 30 -18.81 18.27 -26.68
N ASP A 31 -18.13 19.12 -25.89
CA ASP A 31 -16.97 18.74 -25.07
C ASP A 31 -17.37 17.93 -23.83
N ILE A 32 -16.92 16.67 -23.80
CA ILE A 32 -17.06 15.73 -22.68
C ILE A 32 -16.56 16.33 -21.36
N SER A 33 -15.48 17.12 -21.39
CA SER A 33 -14.89 17.72 -20.18
C SER A 33 -15.89 18.61 -19.45
N ASN A 34 -16.69 19.36 -20.21
CA ASN A 34 -17.72 20.24 -19.66
C ASN A 34 -18.89 19.41 -19.13
N ARG A 35 -19.31 18.35 -19.84
CA ARG A 35 -20.36 17.43 -19.35
C ARG A 35 -19.94 16.74 -18.04
N LEU A 36 -18.68 16.32 -17.93
CA LEU A 36 -18.12 15.73 -16.71
C LEU A 36 -18.09 16.73 -15.54
N GLU A 37 -17.74 17.99 -15.80
CA GLU A 37 -17.77 19.01 -14.75
C GLU A 37 -19.20 19.32 -14.29
N ALA A 38 -20.17 19.29 -15.21
CA ALA A 38 -21.59 19.44 -14.89
C ALA A 38 -22.09 18.28 -14.02
N MET A 39 -21.71 17.03 -14.33
CA MET A 39 -22.08 15.86 -13.51
C MET A 39 -21.56 15.94 -12.08
N LYS A 40 -20.36 16.49 -11.87
CA LYS A 40 -19.80 16.68 -10.52
C LYS A 40 -20.52 17.74 -9.69
N LYS A 41 -21.47 18.47 -10.28
CA LYS A 41 -22.27 19.52 -9.61
C LYS A 41 -23.71 19.07 -9.38
N LEU A 42 -24.04 17.80 -9.61
CA LEU A 42 -25.40 17.27 -9.44
C LEU A 42 -25.94 17.48 -8.03
N ASP A 43 -25.09 17.37 -7.01
CA ASP A 43 -25.42 17.65 -5.61
C ASP A 43 -25.94 19.08 -5.41
N THR A 44 -25.26 20.06 -5.99
CA THR A 44 -25.53 21.49 -5.89
C THR A 44 -26.85 21.81 -6.59
N ILE A 45 -27.11 21.17 -7.73
CA ILE A 45 -28.34 21.34 -8.50
C ILE A 45 -29.52 20.71 -7.74
N ALA A 46 -29.35 19.51 -7.19
CA ALA A 46 -30.37 18.84 -6.41
C ALA A 46 -30.71 19.60 -5.12
N LEU A 47 -29.71 20.23 -4.49
CA LEU A 47 -29.91 21.16 -3.37
C LEU A 47 -30.71 22.40 -3.77
N ALA A 48 -30.44 22.98 -4.94
CA ALA A 48 -31.14 24.16 -5.44
C ALA A 48 -32.60 23.85 -5.85
N LEU A 49 -32.84 22.69 -6.46
CA LEU A 49 -34.19 22.25 -6.85
C LEU A 49 -35.06 21.83 -5.65
N GLY A 50 -34.41 21.30 -4.61
CA GLY A 50 -35.10 20.72 -3.46
C GLY A 50 -35.68 19.33 -3.74
N GLN A 51 -35.95 18.58 -2.68
CA GLN A 51 -36.18 17.13 -2.76
C GLN A 51 -37.33 16.70 -3.66
N GLN A 52 -38.41 17.48 -3.74
CA GLN A 52 -39.56 17.11 -4.56
C GLN A 52 -39.25 17.23 -6.05
N ARG A 53 -38.71 18.37 -6.48
CA ARG A 53 -38.35 18.61 -7.88
C ARG A 53 -37.18 17.75 -8.32
N THR A 54 -36.24 17.44 -7.43
CA THR A 54 -35.19 16.46 -7.71
C THR A 54 -35.80 15.11 -8.12
N ARG A 55 -36.83 14.63 -7.42
CA ARG A 55 -37.53 13.38 -7.77
C ARG A 55 -38.36 13.50 -9.05
N ASP A 56 -39.09 14.60 -9.20
CA ASP A 56 -40.10 14.73 -10.26
C ASP A 56 -39.50 15.21 -11.60
N GLU A 57 -38.34 15.87 -11.58
CA GLU A 57 -37.69 16.48 -12.76
C GLU A 57 -36.26 15.97 -12.97
N LEU A 58 -35.38 16.05 -11.96
CA LEU A 58 -33.96 15.71 -12.14
C LEU A 58 -33.74 14.20 -12.34
N ILE A 59 -34.36 13.34 -11.54
CA ILE A 59 -34.21 11.88 -11.69
C ILE A 59 -34.66 11.39 -13.08
N PRO A 60 -35.86 11.76 -13.60
CA PRO A 60 -36.24 11.43 -14.97
C PRO A 60 -35.22 11.88 -16.02
N PHE A 61 -34.67 13.09 -15.86
CA PHE A 61 -33.63 13.59 -16.76
C PHE A 61 -32.33 12.76 -16.67
N LEU A 62 -31.90 12.36 -15.47
CA LEU A 62 -30.72 11.49 -15.30
C LEU A 62 -30.93 10.08 -15.88
N ILE A 63 -32.18 9.60 -15.97
CA ILE A 63 -32.51 8.36 -16.67
C ILE A 63 -32.28 8.52 -18.18
N GLU A 64 -32.68 9.65 -18.77
CA GLU A 64 -32.42 9.94 -20.19
C GLU A 64 -30.90 10.02 -20.45
N VAL A 65 -30.17 10.74 -19.59
CA VAL A 65 -28.71 10.81 -19.66
C VAL A 65 -28.08 9.41 -19.58
N ALA A 66 -28.53 8.55 -18.67
CA ALA A 66 -27.99 7.20 -18.53
C ALA A 66 -28.18 6.32 -19.78
N GLN A 67 -29.07 6.70 -20.71
CA GLN A 67 -29.31 5.99 -21.97
C GLN A 67 -28.52 6.56 -23.16
N ASP A 68 -28.17 7.85 -23.13
CA ASP A 68 -27.72 8.59 -24.31
C ASP A 68 -26.60 9.60 -23.96
N ASP A 69 -25.48 9.09 -23.46
CA ASP A 69 -24.22 9.84 -23.28
C ASP A 69 -23.01 8.89 -23.42
N GLU A 70 -21.82 9.36 -23.02
CA GLU A 70 -20.55 8.64 -23.15
C GLU A 70 -20.11 7.96 -21.84
N ASP A 71 -19.26 6.94 -21.95
CA ASP A 71 -18.85 6.07 -20.83
C ASP A 71 -18.19 6.84 -19.67
N GLU A 72 -17.43 7.90 -19.95
CA GLU A 72 -16.84 8.75 -18.92
C GLU A 72 -17.91 9.47 -18.10
N VAL A 73 -18.97 9.94 -18.76
CA VAL A 73 -20.09 10.63 -18.12
C VAL A 73 -20.90 9.63 -17.29
N PHE A 74 -21.16 8.45 -17.85
CA PHE A 74 -21.81 7.34 -17.15
C PHE A 74 -21.07 6.95 -15.87
N ALA A 75 -19.73 6.88 -15.92
CA ALA A 75 -18.91 6.53 -14.77
C ALA A 75 -18.97 7.59 -13.66
N VAL A 76 -19.12 8.89 -13.98
CA VAL A 76 -19.33 9.93 -12.97
C VAL A 76 -20.76 9.87 -12.44
N LEU A 77 -21.74 9.76 -13.33
CA LEU A 77 -23.16 9.69 -12.96
C LEU A 77 -23.45 8.52 -12.02
N ALA A 78 -22.91 7.33 -12.31
CA ALA A 78 -23.06 6.15 -11.45
C ALA A 78 -22.56 6.40 -10.02
N ASP A 79 -21.45 7.11 -9.86
CA ASP A 79 -20.83 7.44 -8.56
C ASP A 79 -21.72 8.42 -7.79
N GLU A 80 -22.12 9.52 -8.43
CA GLU A 80 -22.96 10.56 -7.84
C GLU A 80 -24.32 10.02 -7.37
N LEU A 81 -24.92 9.11 -8.15
CA LEU A 81 -26.19 8.47 -7.80
C LEU A 81 -26.11 7.62 -6.53
N GLY A 82 -24.94 7.07 -6.19
CA GLY A 82 -24.74 6.32 -4.93
C GLY A 82 -24.84 7.18 -3.67
N GLU A 83 -24.66 8.49 -3.83
CA GLU A 83 -24.63 9.51 -2.78
C GLU A 83 -25.93 10.32 -2.72
N PHE A 84 -26.92 10.01 -3.57
CA PHE A 84 -28.03 10.91 -3.88
C PHE A 84 -29.23 10.83 -2.94
N LEU A 85 -29.24 9.85 -2.02
CA LEU A 85 -30.35 9.62 -1.07
C LEU A 85 -30.77 10.87 -0.27
N PRO A 86 -29.86 11.70 0.28
CA PRO A 86 -30.24 12.91 1.02
C PRO A 86 -31.00 13.92 0.15
N TYR A 87 -30.70 13.98 -1.15
CA TYR A 87 -31.28 14.95 -2.08
C TYR A 87 -32.65 14.54 -2.60
N ILE A 88 -33.03 13.28 -2.48
CA ILE A 88 -34.37 12.78 -2.85
C ILE A 88 -35.29 12.56 -1.63
N GLY A 89 -34.90 13.02 -0.44
CA GLY A 89 -35.73 12.91 0.77
C GLY A 89 -35.58 11.61 1.55
N GLY A 90 -34.45 10.93 1.40
CA GLY A 90 -34.04 9.79 2.22
C GLY A 90 -34.55 8.43 1.72
N SER A 91 -34.36 7.41 2.57
CA SER A 91 -34.59 6.00 2.24
C SER A 91 -35.97 5.66 1.71
N LYS A 92 -37.01 6.40 2.11
CA LYS A 92 -38.38 6.20 1.60
C LYS A 92 -38.48 6.32 0.07
N TYR A 93 -37.59 7.07 -0.57
CA TYR A 93 -37.61 7.31 -2.01
C TYR A 93 -36.45 6.61 -2.74
N ALA A 94 -35.72 5.72 -2.07
CA ALA A 94 -34.53 5.08 -2.60
C ALA A 94 -34.76 4.32 -3.92
N SER A 95 -35.95 3.75 -4.10
CA SER A 95 -36.34 3.03 -5.32
C SER A 95 -36.30 3.89 -6.58
N LEU A 96 -36.39 5.22 -6.47
CA LEU A 96 -36.28 6.15 -7.61
C LEU A 96 -34.87 6.18 -8.23
N LEU A 97 -33.83 5.74 -7.49
CA LEU A 97 -32.47 5.67 -8.00
C LEU A 97 -32.18 4.37 -8.76
N LEU A 98 -33.05 3.35 -8.67
CA LEU A 98 -32.81 2.06 -9.31
C LEU A 98 -32.82 2.13 -10.83
N PRO A 99 -33.81 2.78 -11.51
CA PRO A 99 -33.84 2.80 -12.97
C PRO A 99 -32.57 3.36 -13.65
N PRO A 100 -32.03 4.54 -13.27
CA PRO A 100 -30.81 5.04 -13.91
C PRO A 100 -29.60 4.14 -13.58
N LEU A 101 -29.50 3.64 -12.34
CA LEU A 101 -28.41 2.74 -11.96
C LEU A 101 -28.48 1.37 -12.65
N GLU A 102 -29.67 0.86 -12.94
CA GLU A 102 -29.89 -0.39 -13.67
C GLU A 102 -29.40 -0.30 -15.13
N ILE A 103 -29.70 0.82 -15.78
CA ILE A 103 -29.23 1.11 -17.14
C ILE A 103 -27.70 1.14 -17.14
N LEU A 104 -27.10 1.90 -16.22
CA LEU A 104 -25.65 2.00 -16.06
C LEU A 104 -25.00 0.64 -15.70
N ALA A 105 -25.68 -0.20 -14.93
CA ALA A 105 -25.22 -1.55 -14.61
C ALA A 105 -25.30 -2.52 -15.81
N SER A 106 -26.02 -2.17 -16.87
CA SER A 106 -26.21 -3.02 -18.06
C SER A 106 -25.30 -2.63 -19.23
N THR A 107 -24.52 -1.56 -19.11
CA THR A 107 -23.62 -1.05 -20.17
C THR A 107 -22.47 -2.02 -20.49
N GLU A 108 -21.83 -1.84 -21.65
CA GLU A 108 -20.69 -2.68 -22.07
C GLU A 108 -19.37 -2.31 -21.37
N GLU A 109 -19.21 -1.05 -20.94
CA GLU A 109 -18.01 -0.59 -20.26
C GLU A 109 -17.93 -1.12 -18.82
N THR A 110 -16.82 -1.78 -18.49
CA THR A 110 -16.66 -2.46 -17.19
C THR A 110 -16.55 -1.46 -16.05
N LEU A 111 -15.87 -0.33 -16.26
CA LEU A 111 -15.73 0.71 -15.24
C LEU A 111 -17.09 1.29 -14.82
N VAL A 112 -17.97 1.53 -15.79
CA VAL A 112 -19.33 2.05 -15.55
C VAL A 112 -20.14 1.05 -14.74
N ARG A 113 -20.16 -0.23 -15.15
CA ARG A 113 -20.87 -1.29 -14.41
C ARG A 113 -20.37 -1.45 -12.98
N ASP A 114 -19.06 -1.47 -12.76
CA ASP A 114 -18.47 -1.64 -11.44
C ASP A 114 -18.90 -0.50 -10.49
N LYS A 115 -18.93 0.74 -10.99
CA LYS A 115 -19.42 1.89 -10.23
C LYS A 115 -20.93 1.83 -9.98
N ALA A 116 -21.73 1.48 -10.99
CA ALA A 116 -23.18 1.34 -10.84
C ALA A 116 -23.52 0.26 -9.80
N VAL A 117 -22.84 -0.89 -9.83
CA VAL A 117 -22.99 -1.97 -8.83
C VAL A 117 -22.55 -1.51 -7.44
N ALA A 118 -21.48 -0.72 -7.32
CA ALA A 118 -21.07 -0.15 -6.04
C ALA A 118 -22.15 0.79 -5.46
N SER A 119 -22.70 1.66 -6.28
CA SER A 119 -23.78 2.58 -5.92
C SER A 119 -25.07 1.85 -5.58
N LEU A 120 -25.50 0.86 -6.38
CA LEU A 120 -26.65 0.01 -6.06
C LEU A 120 -26.49 -0.67 -4.69
N ASN A 121 -25.32 -1.25 -4.41
CA ASN A 121 -25.03 -1.86 -3.11
C ASN A 121 -25.03 -0.85 -1.95
N LYS A 122 -24.66 0.41 -2.22
CA LYS A 122 -24.68 1.47 -1.22
C LYS A 122 -26.11 1.90 -0.92
N VAL A 123 -26.91 2.16 -1.95
CA VAL A 123 -28.32 2.54 -1.80
C VAL A 123 -29.08 1.40 -1.11
N ALA A 124 -28.86 0.13 -1.51
CA ALA A 124 -29.51 -1.06 -0.93
C ALA A 124 -29.35 -1.21 0.59
N LYS A 125 -28.30 -0.64 1.21
CA LYS A 125 -28.12 -0.68 2.67
C LYS A 125 -29.12 0.20 3.42
N GLU A 126 -29.65 1.22 2.74
CA GLU A 126 -30.58 2.18 3.31
C GLU A 126 -32.05 1.81 3.00
N PHE A 127 -32.30 0.76 2.22
CA PHE A 127 -33.64 0.33 1.84
C PHE A 127 -34.45 -0.18 3.06
N PRO A 128 -35.70 0.25 3.22
CA PRO A 128 -36.66 -0.46 4.07
C PRO A 128 -36.90 -1.89 3.56
N GLU A 129 -37.21 -2.83 4.46
CA GLU A 129 -37.42 -4.25 4.13
C GLU A 129 -38.46 -4.45 3.01
N GLU A 130 -39.55 -3.68 3.01
CA GLU A 130 -40.59 -3.75 1.98
C GLU A 130 -40.08 -3.37 0.58
N GLN A 131 -39.29 -2.30 0.47
CA GLN A 131 -38.70 -1.87 -0.81
C GLN A 131 -37.60 -2.82 -1.27
N LEU A 132 -36.86 -3.43 -0.33
CA LEU A 132 -35.87 -4.44 -0.67
C LEU A 132 -36.54 -5.63 -1.37
N LEU A 133 -37.68 -6.09 -0.84
CA LEU A 133 -38.45 -7.21 -1.36
C LEU A 133 -39.15 -6.89 -2.69
N HIS A 134 -39.76 -5.71 -2.81
CA HIS A 134 -40.62 -5.37 -3.95
C HIS A 134 -39.91 -4.63 -5.09
N ASP A 135 -38.78 -3.97 -4.82
CA ASP A 135 -38.07 -3.16 -5.83
C ASP A 135 -36.67 -3.73 -6.11
N PHE A 136 -35.86 -3.97 -5.07
CA PHE A 136 -34.44 -4.30 -5.25
C PHE A 136 -34.18 -5.78 -5.62
N ILE A 137 -34.94 -6.73 -5.07
CA ILE A 137 -34.82 -8.14 -5.48
C ILE A 137 -35.26 -8.35 -6.94
N PRO A 138 -36.41 -7.80 -7.40
CA PRO A 138 -36.78 -7.86 -8.81
C PRO A 138 -35.74 -7.28 -9.77
N LEU A 139 -35.04 -6.21 -9.36
CA LEU A 139 -33.90 -5.67 -10.11
C LEU A 139 -32.79 -6.72 -10.28
N ILE A 140 -32.42 -7.42 -9.20
CA ILE A 140 -31.41 -8.49 -9.25
C ILE A 140 -31.88 -9.62 -10.18
N GLU A 141 -33.14 -10.03 -10.07
CA GLU A 141 -33.74 -11.07 -10.92
C GLU A 141 -33.70 -10.68 -12.40
N HIS A 142 -34.06 -9.44 -12.72
CA HIS A 142 -34.04 -8.92 -14.08
C HIS A 142 -32.61 -8.91 -14.64
N LEU A 143 -31.63 -8.37 -13.91
CA LEU A 143 -30.24 -8.36 -14.35
C LEU A 143 -29.65 -9.77 -14.48
N ALA A 144 -29.99 -10.70 -13.58
CA ALA A 144 -29.47 -12.07 -13.58
C ALA A 144 -30.04 -12.92 -14.74
N THR A 145 -31.26 -12.60 -15.20
CA THR A 145 -31.95 -13.34 -16.27
C THR A 145 -31.93 -12.64 -17.62
N ALA A 146 -31.35 -11.43 -17.71
CA ALA A 146 -31.19 -10.68 -18.94
C ALA A 146 -30.45 -11.45 -20.04
N ASP A 147 -30.74 -11.18 -21.31
CA ASP A 147 -30.09 -11.86 -22.44
C ASP A 147 -28.59 -11.55 -22.53
N TRP A 148 -28.21 -10.30 -22.21
CA TRP A 148 -26.85 -9.82 -22.32
C TRP A 148 -26.01 -10.18 -21.09
N PHE A 149 -24.79 -10.68 -21.33
CA PHE A 149 -23.91 -11.10 -20.25
C PHE A 149 -23.45 -9.95 -19.34
N SER A 150 -23.44 -8.70 -19.83
CA SER A 150 -23.03 -7.51 -19.07
C SER A 150 -23.92 -7.31 -17.84
N SER A 151 -25.25 -7.36 -18.02
CA SER A 151 -26.23 -7.29 -16.94
C SER A 151 -26.08 -8.44 -15.94
N LYS A 152 -25.87 -9.67 -16.44
CA LYS A 152 -25.64 -10.85 -15.57
C LYS A 152 -24.37 -10.71 -14.73
N VAL A 153 -23.30 -10.18 -15.31
CA VAL A 153 -22.04 -9.90 -14.60
C VAL A 153 -22.28 -8.90 -13.47
N SER A 154 -23.06 -7.83 -13.72
CA SER A 154 -23.43 -6.86 -12.69
C SER A 154 -24.28 -7.49 -11.58
N ALA A 155 -25.23 -8.35 -11.94
CA ALA A 155 -26.10 -9.05 -10.98
C ALA A 155 -25.29 -9.81 -9.92
N CYS A 156 -24.21 -10.51 -10.32
CA CYS A 156 -23.32 -11.25 -9.42
C CYS A 156 -22.82 -10.40 -8.23
N GLY A 157 -22.60 -9.10 -8.44
CA GLY A 157 -22.10 -8.18 -7.42
C GLY A 157 -23.16 -7.64 -6.43
N LEU A 158 -24.45 -7.91 -6.67
CA LEU A 158 -25.56 -7.32 -5.90
C LEU A 158 -26.08 -8.24 -4.79
N PHE A 159 -25.96 -9.56 -4.92
CA PHE A 159 -26.50 -10.54 -3.96
C PHE A 159 -26.01 -10.34 -2.52
N LYS A 160 -24.79 -9.85 -2.35
CA LYS A 160 -24.21 -9.55 -1.02
C LYS A 160 -25.02 -8.54 -0.21
N SER A 161 -25.77 -7.65 -0.88
CA SER A 161 -26.58 -6.64 -0.19
C SER A 161 -27.88 -7.21 0.37
N VAL A 162 -28.41 -8.30 -0.20
CA VAL A 162 -29.73 -8.86 0.17
C VAL A 162 -29.65 -10.13 1.00
N ILE A 163 -28.61 -10.95 0.82
CA ILE A 163 -28.58 -12.34 1.30
C ILE A 163 -28.75 -12.48 2.83
N ILE A 164 -28.28 -11.51 3.63
CA ILE A 164 -28.43 -11.49 5.09
C ILE A 164 -29.60 -10.65 5.59
N GLN A 165 -30.14 -9.76 4.76
CA GLN A 165 -31.25 -8.88 5.16
C GLN A 165 -32.58 -9.65 5.19
N ILE A 166 -32.67 -10.69 4.36
CA ILE A 166 -33.85 -11.54 4.24
C ILE A 166 -33.85 -12.62 5.33
N LYS A 167 -34.84 -12.57 6.22
CA LYS A 167 -35.00 -13.55 7.30
C LYS A 167 -35.72 -14.83 6.87
N GLY A 168 -36.42 -14.82 5.73
CA GLY A 168 -37.18 -15.95 5.23
C GLY A 168 -36.32 -16.98 4.49
N ASP A 169 -36.34 -18.23 4.95
CA ASP A 169 -35.56 -19.31 4.35
C ASP A 169 -35.91 -19.59 2.89
N ALA A 170 -37.20 -19.50 2.52
CA ALA A 170 -37.65 -19.75 1.14
C ALA A 170 -37.01 -18.76 0.16
N LEU A 171 -37.11 -17.46 0.44
CA LEU A 171 -36.58 -16.42 -0.44
C LEU A 171 -35.05 -16.45 -0.53
N ARG A 172 -34.36 -16.80 0.57
CA ARG A 172 -32.91 -17.00 0.54
C ARG A 172 -32.53 -18.17 -0.37
N LYS A 173 -33.29 -19.28 -0.35
CA LYS A 173 -33.09 -20.41 -1.25
C LYS A 173 -33.34 -20.03 -2.70
N ASP A 174 -34.37 -19.23 -2.98
CA ASP A 174 -34.65 -18.75 -4.34
C ASP A 174 -33.48 -17.90 -4.87
N LEU A 175 -32.92 -17.01 -4.04
CA LEU A 175 -31.73 -16.23 -4.40
C LEU A 175 -30.49 -17.11 -4.61
N LEU A 176 -30.25 -18.11 -3.77
CA LEU A 176 -29.16 -19.06 -3.96
C LEU A 176 -29.35 -19.91 -5.23
N GLY A 177 -30.59 -20.29 -5.54
CA GLY A 177 -30.95 -20.95 -6.79
C GLY A 177 -30.67 -20.09 -8.02
N LEU A 178 -31.05 -18.81 -7.98
CA LEU A 178 -30.74 -17.84 -9.03
C LEU A 178 -29.23 -17.63 -9.18
N TYR A 179 -28.49 -17.52 -8.07
CA TYR A 179 -27.03 -17.40 -8.12
C TYR A 179 -26.38 -18.67 -8.71
N LEU A 180 -26.94 -19.85 -8.45
CA LEU A 180 -26.45 -21.10 -9.01
C LEU A 180 -26.59 -21.11 -10.54
N GLN A 181 -27.66 -20.51 -11.08
CA GLN A 181 -27.81 -20.34 -12.53
C GLN A 181 -26.70 -19.46 -13.11
N LEU A 182 -26.30 -18.38 -12.44
CA LEU A 182 -25.17 -17.52 -12.86
C LEU A 182 -23.83 -18.27 -12.82
N VAL A 183 -23.62 -19.11 -11.80
CA VAL A 183 -22.44 -20.00 -11.71
C VAL A 183 -22.42 -21.05 -12.83
N GLN A 184 -23.58 -21.42 -13.38
CA GLN A 184 -23.74 -22.39 -14.46
C GLN A 184 -23.96 -21.74 -15.84
N ASP A 185 -23.87 -20.41 -15.95
CA ASP A 185 -24.15 -19.70 -17.20
C ASP A 185 -23.23 -20.16 -18.33
N GLU A 186 -23.75 -20.24 -19.55
CA GLU A 186 -22.98 -20.66 -20.72
C GLU A 186 -21.78 -19.72 -21.00
N THR A 187 -21.91 -18.43 -20.62
CA THR A 187 -20.90 -17.40 -20.83
C THR A 187 -19.82 -17.45 -19.75
N PRO A 188 -18.54 -17.70 -20.09
CA PRO A 188 -17.46 -17.77 -19.11
C PRO A 188 -17.27 -16.51 -18.25
N MET A 189 -17.57 -15.33 -18.81
CA MET A 189 -17.44 -14.05 -18.11
C MET A 189 -18.41 -13.95 -16.93
N VAL A 190 -19.63 -14.47 -17.09
CA VAL A 190 -20.65 -14.51 -16.02
C VAL A 190 -20.22 -15.49 -14.93
N ARG A 191 -19.82 -16.72 -15.30
CA ARG A 191 -19.32 -17.71 -14.34
C ARG A 191 -18.11 -17.19 -13.57
N ARG A 192 -17.19 -16.50 -14.24
CA ARG A 192 -16.03 -15.86 -13.61
C ARG A 192 -16.45 -14.78 -12.60
N ALA A 193 -17.41 -13.92 -12.96
CA ALA A 193 -17.95 -12.91 -12.06
C ALA A 193 -18.65 -13.54 -10.85
N ALA A 194 -19.48 -14.56 -11.06
CA ALA A 194 -20.16 -15.28 -10.00
C ALA A 194 -19.16 -15.96 -9.04
N SER A 195 -18.12 -16.62 -9.56
CA SER A 195 -17.07 -17.22 -8.75
C SER A 195 -16.27 -16.20 -7.95
N LYS A 196 -16.04 -14.99 -8.51
CA LYS A 196 -15.33 -13.90 -7.82
C LYS A 196 -16.13 -13.32 -6.65
N HIS A 197 -17.47 -13.25 -6.77
CA HIS A 197 -18.34 -12.67 -5.75
C HIS A 197 -18.87 -13.68 -4.71
N LEU A 198 -18.84 -14.98 -5.01
CA LEU A 198 -19.33 -16.04 -4.12
C LEU A 198 -18.65 -16.05 -2.73
N PRO A 199 -17.32 -15.84 -2.58
CA PRO A 199 -16.68 -15.78 -1.27
C PRO A 199 -17.32 -14.76 -0.33
N ALA A 200 -17.66 -13.56 -0.85
CA ALA A 200 -18.29 -12.50 -0.05
C ALA A 200 -19.68 -12.90 0.45
N ILE A 201 -20.46 -13.65 -0.35
CA ILE A 201 -21.77 -14.18 0.06
C ILE A 201 -21.59 -15.20 1.19
N ILE A 202 -20.62 -16.11 1.05
CA ILE A 202 -20.33 -17.15 2.05
C ILE A 202 -19.81 -16.52 3.36
N ASP A 203 -18.95 -15.51 3.26
CA ASP A 203 -18.40 -14.81 4.42
C ASP A 203 -19.51 -14.07 5.21
N LEU A 204 -20.47 -13.45 4.51
CA LEU A 204 -21.64 -12.84 5.16
C LEU A 204 -22.53 -13.87 5.89
N LEU A 205 -22.70 -15.07 5.31
CA LEU A 205 -23.38 -16.18 5.99
C LEU A 205 -22.56 -16.70 7.18
N THR A 206 -21.24 -16.67 7.09
CA THR A 206 -20.31 -17.00 8.20
C THR A 206 -20.46 -16.01 9.34
N GLU A 207 -20.56 -14.71 9.05
CA GLU A 207 -20.85 -13.67 10.03
C GLU A 207 -22.20 -13.88 10.73
N ASN A 208 -23.19 -14.41 10.02
CA ASN A 208 -24.56 -14.63 10.48
C ASN A 208 -24.91 -16.12 10.59
N ILE A 209 -24.14 -16.87 11.38
CA ILE A 209 -24.13 -18.35 11.35
C ILE A 209 -25.49 -19.03 11.59
N ASN A 210 -26.37 -18.40 12.37
CA ASN A 210 -27.69 -18.93 12.69
C ASN A 210 -28.72 -18.72 11.57
N LEU A 211 -28.38 -17.94 10.54
CA LEU A 211 -29.25 -17.64 9.41
C LEU A 211 -29.18 -18.74 8.33
N SER A 212 -28.06 -19.44 8.19
CA SER A 212 -27.85 -20.46 7.15
C SER A 212 -28.37 -21.83 7.58
N THR A 213 -29.05 -22.52 6.66
CA THR A 213 -29.57 -23.88 6.81
C THR A 213 -28.71 -24.89 6.06
N ASN A 214 -28.88 -26.19 6.34
CA ASN A 214 -28.15 -27.24 5.60
C ASN A 214 -28.47 -27.24 4.09
N GLU A 215 -29.69 -26.86 3.69
CA GLU A 215 -30.06 -26.76 2.27
C GLU A 215 -29.32 -25.61 1.57
N ASP A 216 -29.05 -24.50 2.27
CA ASP A 216 -28.24 -23.41 1.71
C ASP A 216 -26.82 -23.91 1.35
N TRP A 217 -26.31 -24.86 2.11
CA TRP A 217 -25.01 -25.50 1.86
C TRP A 217 -25.02 -26.47 0.68
N ASP A 218 -26.15 -27.11 0.38
CA ASP A 218 -26.27 -27.94 -0.81
C ASP A 218 -26.09 -27.09 -2.09
N TYR A 219 -26.65 -25.87 -2.10
CA TYR A 219 -26.41 -24.90 -3.17
C TYR A 219 -24.94 -24.49 -3.25
N ILE A 220 -24.34 -24.03 -2.14
CA ILE A 220 -22.94 -23.57 -2.11
C ILE A 220 -21.97 -24.69 -2.52
N SER A 221 -22.19 -25.90 -2.01
CA SER A 221 -21.41 -27.08 -2.37
C SER A 221 -21.51 -27.38 -3.86
N THR A 222 -22.72 -27.33 -4.42
CA THR A 222 -22.94 -27.51 -5.87
C THR A 222 -22.23 -26.44 -6.69
N MET A 223 -22.32 -25.17 -6.29
CA MET A 223 -21.59 -24.07 -6.93
C MET A 223 -20.09 -24.33 -6.92
N PHE A 224 -19.51 -24.67 -5.75
CA PHE A 224 -18.09 -24.98 -5.64
C PHE A 224 -17.65 -26.15 -6.54
N GLN A 225 -18.43 -27.23 -6.61
CA GLN A 225 -18.13 -28.34 -7.51
C GLN A 225 -18.13 -27.91 -8.97
N LYS A 226 -19.10 -27.08 -9.40
CA LYS A 226 -19.14 -26.56 -10.77
C LYS A 226 -17.94 -25.68 -11.10
N ILE A 227 -17.56 -24.79 -10.18
CA ILE A 227 -16.42 -23.87 -10.36
C ILE A 227 -15.09 -24.65 -10.39
N SER A 228 -14.89 -25.57 -9.45
CA SER A 228 -13.62 -26.34 -9.33
C SER A 228 -13.39 -27.33 -10.48
N THR A 229 -14.44 -27.69 -11.23
CA THR A 229 -14.34 -28.53 -12.44
C THR A 229 -14.63 -27.77 -13.74
N ASP A 230 -14.63 -26.43 -13.70
CA ASP A 230 -14.88 -25.63 -14.90
C ASP A 230 -13.81 -25.89 -15.96
N GLN A 231 -14.21 -25.82 -17.23
CA GLN A 231 -13.31 -25.99 -18.37
C GLN A 231 -12.39 -24.79 -18.57
N GLN A 232 -12.76 -23.63 -18.03
CA GLN A 232 -11.99 -22.40 -18.14
C GLN A 232 -11.12 -22.19 -16.90
N ASP A 233 -9.80 -22.20 -17.07
CA ASP A 233 -8.84 -21.96 -15.98
C ASP A 233 -9.11 -20.65 -15.26
N SER A 234 -9.57 -19.62 -15.99
CA SER A 234 -9.92 -18.30 -15.46
C SER A 234 -11.15 -18.30 -14.53
N VAL A 235 -11.95 -19.37 -14.54
CA VAL A 235 -13.02 -19.61 -13.58
C VAL A 235 -12.52 -20.56 -12.49
N LYS A 236 -11.82 -21.64 -12.88
CA LYS A 236 -11.34 -22.68 -11.96
C LYS A 236 -10.42 -22.10 -10.88
N PHE A 237 -9.53 -21.16 -11.20
CA PHE A 237 -8.60 -20.63 -10.19
C PHE A 237 -9.30 -19.88 -9.05
N LEU A 238 -10.50 -19.33 -9.30
CA LEU A 238 -11.30 -18.65 -8.27
C LEU A 238 -11.90 -19.64 -7.25
N SER A 239 -11.92 -20.94 -7.55
CA SER A 239 -12.37 -21.97 -6.60
C SER A 239 -11.53 -22.02 -5.32
N VAL A 240 -10.28 -21.56 -5.35
CA VAL A 240 -9.41 -21.51 -4.18
C VAL A 240 -9.98 -20.56 -3.12
N ASP A 241 -10.32 -19.33 -3.49
CA ASP A 241 -10.90 -18.35 -2.56
C ASP A 241 -12.30 -18.81 -2.09
N VAL A 242 -13.09 -19.43 -2.97
CA VAL A 242 -14.38 -20.03 -2.59
C VAL A 242 -14.17 -21.13 -1.53
N LEU A 243 -13.21 -22.03 -1.73
CA LEU A 243 -12.91 -23.10 -0.78
C LEU A 243 -12.48 -22.54 0.59
N ILE A 244 -11.67 -21.48 0.60
CA ILE A 244 -11.26 -20.81 1.84
C ILE A 244 -12.48 -20.28 2.61
N SER A 245 -13.40 -19.57 1.95
CA SER A 245 -14.62 -19.07 2.61
C SER A 245 -15.51 -20.20 3.12
N ILE A 246 -15.65 -21.31 2.37
CA ILE A 246 -16.37 -22.51 2.82
C ILE A 246 -15.71 -23.07 4.10
N MET A 247 -14.39 -23.20 4.12
CA MET A 247 -13.67 -23.71 5.30
C MET A 247 -13.81 -22.77 6.51
N LYS A 248 -13.73 -21.45 6.31
CA LYS A 248 -13.96 -20.46 7.38
C LYS A 248 -15.35 -20.62 8.00
N PHE A 249 -16.37 -20.85 7.18
CA PHE A 249 -17.73 -21.11 7.67
C PHE A 249 -17.78 -22.32 8.59
N PHE A 250 -17.31 -23.48 8.13
CA PHE A 250 -17.39 -24.72 8.92
C PHE A 250 -16.52 -24.66 10.18
N ASN A 251 -15.34 -24.03 10.10
CA ASN A 251 -14.51 -23.73 11.28
C ASN A 251 -15.29 -22.90 12.31
N LYS A 252 -15.99 -21.85 11.89
CA LYS A 252 -16.78 -21.02 12.79
C LYS A 252 -18.00 -21.75 13.35
N LYS A 253 -18.59 -22.68 12.58
CA LYS A 253 -19.69 -23.55 13.02
C LYS A 253 -19.24 -24.61 14.01
N GLY A 254 -17.94 -24.91 14.08
CA GLY A 254 -17.41 -26.03 14.84
C GLY A 254 -17.80 -27.39 14.25
N ASP A 255 -18.08 -27.44 12.95
CA ASP A 255 -18.52 -28.65 12.25
C ASP A 255 -17.38 -29.25 11.44
N SER A 256 -16.82 -30.35 11.93
CA SER A 256 -15.68 -31.05 11.32
C SER A 256 -16.08 -32.14 10.33
N THR A 257 -17.38 -32.39 10.12
CA THR A 257 -17.87 -33.54 9.33
C THR A 257 -17.37 -33.53 7.88
N HIS A 258 -17.15 -32.33 7.31
CA HIS A 258 -16.75 -32.15 5.92
C HIS A 258 -15.25 -31.94 5.71
N PHE A 259 -14.43 -31.87 6.78
CA PHE A 259 -13.03 -31.42 6.67
C PHE A 259 -12.17 -32.32 5.78
N GLN A 260 -12.38 -33.63 5.80
CA GLN A 260 -11.64 -34.55 4.92
C GLN A 260 -11.94 -34.28 3.44
N ASN A 261 -13.19 -33.98 3.10
CA ASN A 261 -13.59 -33.66 1.73
C ASN A 261 -13.04 -32.30 1.29
N LEU A 262 -13.01 -31.33 2.21
CA LEU A 262 -12.42 -30.01 1.98
C LEU A 262 -10.90 -30.10 1.79
N LEU A 263 -10.21 -30.92 2.59
CA LEU A 263 -8.79 -31.22 2.41
C LEU A 263 -8.52 -31.88 1.05
N THR A 264 -9.32 -32.88 0.69
CA THR A 264 -9.22 -33.55 -0.62
C THR A 264 -9.38 -32.55 -1.76
N SER A 265 -10.33 -31.62 -1.62
CA SER A 265 -10.55 -30.54 -2.59
C SER A 265 -9.37 -29.57 -2.65
N ALA A 266 -8.79 -29.20 -1.51
CA ALA A 266 -7.61 -28.34 -1.45
C ALA A 266 -6.41 -29.00 -2.15
N ILE A 267 -6.13 -30.27 -1.86
CA ILE A 267 -5.03 -31.03 -2.49
C ILE A 267 -5.24 -31.10 -4.01
N LYS A 268 -6.48 -31.34 -4.47
CA LYS A 268 -6.81 -31.36 -5.89
C LYS A 268 -6.50 -30.03 -6.58
N LEU A 269 -6.83 -28.89 -5.96
CA LEU A 269 -6.55 -27.57 -6.51
C LEU A 269 -5.05 -27.23 -6.47
N ILE A 270 -4.34 -27.63 -5.41
CA ILE A 270 -2.89 -27.46 -5.28
C ILE A 270 -2.14 -28.22 -6.39
N SER A 271 -2.63 -29.40 -6.76
CA SER A 271 -2.03 -30.27 -7.78
C SER A 271 -2.76 -30.23 -9.13
N ASP A 272 -3.50 -29.15 -9.43
CA ASP A 272 -4.27 -29.03 -10.68
C ASP A 272 -3.35 -28.98 -11.91
N GLU A 273 -3.82 -29.48 -13.06
CA GLU A 273 -3.08 -29.45 -14.31
C GLU A 273 -2.80 -28.00 -14.78
N ALA A 274 -3.75 -27.10 -14.53
CA ALA A 274 -3.64 -25.69 -14.89
C ALA A 274 -2.75 -24.94 -13.90
N TRP A 275 -1.62 -24.42 -14.37
CA TRP A 275 -0.67 -23.70 -13.53
C TRP A 275 -1.26 -22.46 -12.85
N ARG A 276 -2.27 -21.81 -13.44
CA ARG A 276 -2.96 -20.65 -12.84
C ARG A 276 -3.72 -21.02 -11.56
N VAL A 277 -4.24 -22.24 -11.50
CA VAL A 277 -4.93 -22.77 -10.32
C VAL A 277 -3.91 -23.11 -9.25
N ARG A 278 -2.83 -23.80 -9.62
CA ARG A 278 -1.69 -24.06 -8.72
C ARG A 278 -1.06 -22.77 -8.19
N TYR A 279 -0.92 -21.76 -9.04
CA TYR A 279 -0.46 -20.43 -8.68
C TYR A 279 -1.37 -19.80 -7.63
N MET A 280 -2.68 -19.84 -7.82
CA MET A 280 -3.61 -19.28 -6.84
C MET A 280 -3.57 -20.04 -5.51
N ALA A 281 -3.51 -21.38 -5.57
CA ALA A 281 -3.35 -22.22 -4.38
C ALA A 281 -2.03 -21.92 -3.66
N ALA A 282 -0.94 -21.69 -4.40
CA ALA A 282 0.35 -21.26 -3.88
C ALA A 282 0.28 -19.85 -3.27
N ASP A 283 -0.38 -18.89 -3.91
CA ASP A 283 -0.51 -17.51 -3.41
C ASP A 283 -1.37 -17.40 -2.14
N ARG A 284 -2.27 -18.37 -1.93
CA ARG A 284 -3.16 -18.48 -0.76
C ARG A 284 -2.77 -19.61 0.19
N PHE A 285 -1.58 -20.20 0.06
CA PHE A 285 -1.25 -21.45 0.75
C PHE A 285 -1.28 -21.34 2.28
N GLU A 286 -0.77 -20.24 2.85
CA GLU A 286 -0.83 -20.00 4.30
C GLU A 286 -2.29 -19.90 4.77
N GLU A 287 -3.14 -19.16 4.04
CA GLU A 287 -4.55 -18.99 4.38
C GLU A 287 -5.32 -20.31 4.29
N LEU A 288 -5.13 -21.09 3.22
CA LEU A 288 -5.68 -22.44 3.07
C LEU A 288 -5.26 -23.34 4.25
N SER A 289 -3.96 -23.37 4.55
CA SER A 289 -3.40 -24.23 5.59
C SER A 289 -3.87 -23.84 6.98
N SER A 290 -4.06 -22.55 7.24
CA SER A 290 -4.53 -22.04 8.53
C SER A 290 -5.90 -22.59 8.91
N GLN A 291 -6.75 -22.91 7.92
CA GLN A 291 -8.07 -23.50 8.15
C GLN A 291 -8.00 -24.92 8.71
N PHE A 292 -6.86 -25.59 8.58
CA PHE A 292 -6.60 -26.93 9.11
C PHE A 292 -5.70 -26.93 10.35
N ALA A 293 -5.28 -25.76 10.87
CA ALA A 293 -4.28 -25.66 11.93
C ALA A 293 -4.65 -26.41 13.23
N SER A 294 -5.95 -26.57 13.52
CA SER A 294 -6.44 -27.35 14.65
C SER A 294 -6.27 -28.87 14.49
N ASN A 295 -5.98 -29.36 13.28
CA ASN A 295 -5.85 -30.77 12.91
C ASN A 295 -4.45 -31.07 12.34
N PRO A 296 -3.47 -31.45 13.19
CA PRO A 296 -2.08 -31.68 12.76
C PRO A 296 -1.90 -32.77 11.69
N GLU A 297 -2.82 -33.74 11.65
CA GLU A 297 -2.83 -34.80 10.62
C GLU A 297 -3.07 -34.21 9.23
N PHE A 298 -4.03 -33.30 9.09
CA PHE A 298 -4.31 -32.61 7.82
C PHE A 298 -3.16 -31.69 7.40
N ILE A 299 -2.54 -30.99 8.35
CA ILE A 299 -1.32 -30.22 8.05
C ILE A 299 -0.21 -31.14 7.52
N SER A 300 -0.08 -32.35 8.09
CA SER A 300 0.93 -33.32 7.63
C SER A 300 0.66 -33.81 6.20
N GLU A 301 -0.60 -33.98 5.82
CA GLU A 301 -1.00 -34.33 4.44
C GLU A 301 -0.70 -33.21 3.43
N LEU A 302 -0.71 -31.94 3.85
CA LEU A 302 -0.39 -30.79 2.99
C LEU A 302 1.11 -30.62 2.72
N ILE A 303 1.99 -31.33 3.43
CA ILE A 303 3.45 -31.17 3.29
C ILE A 303 3.93 -31.62 1.91
N GLN A 304 3.48 -32.77 1.40
CA GLN A 304 3.90 -33.22 0.06
C GLN A 304 3.38 -32.31 -1.06
N PRO A 305 2.09 -31.93 -1.08
CA PRO A 305 1.59 -30.91 -2.02
C PRO A 305 2.35 -29.59 -1.96
N PHE A 306 2.71 -29.12 -0.76
CA PHE A 306 3.54 -27.93 -0.58
C PHE A 306 4.91 -28.07 -1.27
N LEU A 307 5.61 -29.18 -1.04
CA LEU A 307 6.93 -29.42 -1.62
C LEU A 307 6.86 -29.50 -3.16
N HIS A 308 5.81 -30.10 -3.72
CA HIS A 308 5.60 -30.10 -5.17
C HIS A 308 5.43 -28.69 -5.75
N LEU A 309 4.77 -27.76 -5.03
CA LEU A 309 4.69 -26.36 -5.46
C LEU A 309 6.05 -25.67 -5.40
N CYS A 310 6.90 -25.98 -4.41
CA CYS A 310 8.26 -25.44 -4.33
C CYS A 310 9.14 -25.90 -5.50
N GLU A 311 8.81 -27.04 -6.11
CA GLU A 311 9.51 -27.63 -7.26
C GLU A 311 8.69 -27.52 -8.57
N ASP A 312 7.68 -26.65 -8.60
CA ASP A 312 6.80 -26.51 -9.76
C ASP A 312 7.59 -26.11 -11.01
N ASN A 313 7.17 -26.60 -12.18
CA ASN A 313 7.82 -26.25 -13.45
C ASN A 313 7.68 -24.75 -13.77
N GLU A 314 6.60 -24.10 -13.32
CA GLU A 314 6.34 -22.68 -13.57
C GLU A 314 6.95 -21.79 -12.47
N SER A 315 7.83 -20.86 -12.88
CA SER A 315 8.52 -19.96 -11.95
C SER A 315 7.56 -19.03 -11.20
N ASP A 316 6.42 -18.64 -11.79
CA ASP A 316 5.40 -17.85 -11.10
C ASP A 316 4.74 -18.60 -9.94
N VAL A 317 4.58 -19.93 -10.06
CA VAL A 317 4.06 -20.78 -8.97
C VAL A 317 5.10 -20.89 -7.86
N ARG A 318 6.36 -21.18 -8.21
CA ARG A 318 7.47 -21.22 -7.25
C ARG A 318 7.66 -19.88 -6.53
N LYS A 319 7.51 -18.77 -7.25
CA LYS A 319 7.55 -17.42 -6.69
C LYS A 319 6.41 -17.20 -5.69
N ALA A 320 5.20 -17.63 -6.02
CA ALA A 320 4.03 -17.48 -5.15
C ALA A 320 4.18 -18.30 -3.86
N ILE A 321 4.67 -19.54 -3.94
CA ILE A 321 4.84 -20.40 -2.76
C ILE A 321 6.05 -19.98 -1.90
N ALA A 322 7.12 -19.47 -2.51
CA ALA A 322 8.35 -19.08 -1.81
C ALA A 322 8.11 -18.08 -0.66
N LYS A 323 7.19 -17.12 -0.85
CA LYS A 323 6.82 -16.16 0.20
C LYS A 323 5.92 -16.75 1.29
N GLN A 324 5.29 -17.90 1.06
CA GLN A 324 4.40 -18.57 2.03
C GLN A 324 5.15 -19.52 2.97
N VAL A 325 6.40 -19.87 2.66
CA VAL A 325 7.17 -20.89 3.41
C VAL A 325 7.13 -20.66 4.93
N PRO A 326 7.38 -19.44 5.45
CA PRO A 326 7.35 -19.22 6.90
C PRO A 326 5.94 -19.31 7.48
N GLY A 327 4.92 -18.93 6.70
CA GLY A 327 3.52 -19.02 7.09
C GLY A 327 3.09 -20.47 7.30
N PHE A 328 3.38 -21.33 6.33
CA PHE A 328 3.08 -22.76 6.42
C PHE A 328 3.91 -23.46 7.50
N ALA A 329 5.20 -23.15 7.61
CA ALA A 329 6.09 -23.77 8.59
C ALA A 329 5.58 -23.60 10.04
N LYS A 330 4.93 -22.48 10.36
CA LYS A 330 4.33 -22.24 11.69
C LYS A 330 3.24 -23.24 12.07
N PHE A 331 2.54 -23.84 11.10
CA PHE A 331 1.49 -24.83 11.38
C PHE A 331 2.06 -26.24 11.62
N ILE A 332 3.32 -26.49 11.25
CA ILE A 332 3.99 -27.77 11.45
C ILE A 332 4.48 -27.87 12.89
N LYS A 333 3.77 -28.65 13.71
CA LYS A 333 4.10 -28.80 15.14
C LYS A 333 5.38 -29.57 15.43
N ASN A 334 5.87 -30.39 14.49
CA ASN A 334 7.09 -31.18 14.66
C ASN A 334 8.30 -30.44 14.04
N PRO A 335 9.21 -29.89 14.87
CA PRO A 335 10.39 -29.16 14.36
C PRO A 335 11.27 -30.00 13.45
N GLN A 336 11.36 -31.31 13.69
CA GLN A 336 12.19 -32.20 12.87
C GLN A 336 11.70 -32.26 11.43
N VAL A 337 10.37 -32.18 11.21
CA VAL A 337 9.79 -32.15 9.86
C VAL A 337 10.12 -30.84 9.15
N VAL A 338 10.17 -29.72 9.89
CA VAL A 338 10.61 -28.43 9.35
C VAL A 338 12.07 -28.54 8.89
N LEU A 339 12.94 -29.12 9.71
CA LEU A 339 14.37 -29.29 9.41
C LEU A 339 14.62 -30.26 8.26
N GLU A 340 13.97 -31.42 8.23
CA GLU A 340 14.24 -32.48 7.27
C GLU A 340 13.56 -32.28 5.92
N LYS A 341 12.45 -31.53 5.88
CA LYS A 341 11.65 -31.34 4.64
C LYS A 341 11.59 -29.90 4.17
N ILE A 342 11.24 -28.97 5.07
CA ILE A 342 11.00 -27.58 4.67
C ILE A 342 12.31 -26.83 4.44
N MET A 343 13.32 -27.02 5.29
CA MET A 343 14.62 -26.35 5.11
C MET A 343 15.35 -26.74 3.81
N PRO A 344 15.36 -28.01 3.36
CA PRO A 344 15.86 -28.36 2.03
C PRO A 344 15.13 -27.63 0.89
N ALA A 345 13.80 -27.47 0.99
CA ALA A 345 13.04 -26.70 0.01
C ALA A 345 13.41 -25.21 0.04
N VAL A 346 13.60 -24.61 1.23
CA VAL A 346 14.11 -23.23 1.38
C VAL A 346 15.49 -23.09 0.71
N GLN A 347 16.40 -24.03 0.95
CA GLN A 347 17.72 -24.03 0.33
C GLN A 347 17.61 -24.09 -1.20
N SER A 348 16.75 -24.95 -1.75
CA SER A 348 16.50 -25.04 -3.19
C SER A 348 15.97 -23.72 -3.76
N LEU A 349 14.91 -23.16 -3.17
CA LEU A 349 14.31 -21.89 -3.58
C LEU A 349 15.28 -20.70 -3.46
N SER A 350 16.22 -20.73 -2.51
CA SER A 350 17.26 -19.69 -2.36
C SER A 350 18.30 -19.69 -3.47
N MET A 351 18.39 -20.79 -4.23
CA MET A 351 19.30 -20.97 -5.36
C MET A 351 18.52 -21.20 -6.67
N ASP A 352 17.24 -20.81 -6.71
CA ASP A 352 16.38 -20.96 -7.87
C ASP A 352 16.96 -20.22 -9.09
N GLU A 353 16.78 -20.79 -10.28
CA GLU A 353 17.22 -20.18 -11.54
C GLU A 353 16.55 -18.80 -11.76
N SER A 354 15.31 -18.64 -11.30
CA SER A 354 14.57 -17.39 -11.40
C SER A 354 14.92 -16.42 -10.27
N GLU A 355 15.49 -15.28 -10.63
CA GLU A 355 15.76 -14.17 -9.69
C GLU A 355 14.51 -13.70 -8.94
N ASN A 356 13.33 -13.78 -9.58
CA ASN A 356 12.05 -13.41 -8.97
C ASN A 356 11.63 -14.38 -7.86
N VAL A 357 11.96 -15.67 -7.98
CA VAL A 357 11.69 -16.67 -6.94
C VAL A 357 12.59 -16.41 -5.73
N ARG A 358 13.90 -16.23 -5.98
CA ARG A 358 14.87 -15.90 -4.93
C ARG A 358 14.50 -14.61 -4.20
N ALA A 359 14.09 -13.57 -4.94
CA ALA A 359 13.63 -12.31 -4.37
C ALA A 359 12.34 -12.47 -3.54
N SER A 360 11.39 -13.29 -4.00
CA SER A 360 10.15 -13.58 -3.28
C SER A 360 10.41 -14.31 -1.95
N LEU A 361 11.33 -15.28 -1.95
CA LEU A 361 11.77 -15.95 -0.72
C LEU A 361 12.42 -14.93 0.25
N ALA A 362 13.35 -14.11 -0.26
CA ALA A 362 14.09 -13.13 0.54
C ALA A 362 13.19 -12.15 1.31
N LEU A 363 12.00 -11.82 0.77
CA LEU A 363 11.03 -10.94 1.42
C LEU A 363 10.52 -11.46 2.77
N LYS A 364 10.47 -12.79 2.95
CA LYS A 364 9.81 -13.41 4.12
C LYS A 364 10.66 -14.44 4.85
N ILE A 365 11.76 -14.91 4.27
CA ILE A 365 12.60 -16.01 4.81
C ILE A 365 13.02 -15.80 6.26
N ASN A 366 13.26 -14.55 6.71
CA ASN A 366 13.66 -14.27 8.09
C ASN A 366 12.59 -14.66 9.12
N ASN A 367 11.32 -14.76 8.74
CA ASN A 367 10.26 -15.24 9.62
C ASN A 367 10.39 -16.74 9.96
N MET A 368 11.25 -17.48 9.26
CA MET A 368 11.61 -18.86 9.64
C MET A 368 12.29 -18.91 11.02
N SER A 369 12.95 -17.83 11.44
CA SER A 369 13.61 -17.74 12.75
C SER A 369 12.65 -17.89 13.93
N VAL A 370 11.34 -17.65 13.73
CA VAL A 370 10.29 -17.83 14.75
C VAL A 370 9.92 -19.32 14.94
N VAL A 371 10.13 -20.14 13.92
CA VAL A 371 9.76 -21.57 13.91
C VAL A 371 10.95 -22.46 14.31
N LEU A 372 12.17 -21.97 14.14
CA LEU A 372 13.41 -22.68 14.42
C LEU A 372 13.91 -22.38 15.82
N THR A 373 14.61 -23.34 16.43
CA THR A 373 15.43 -23.04 17.61
C THR A 373 16.61 -22.15 17.22
N LYS A 374 17.22 -21.48 18.19
CA LYS A 374 18.42 -20.67 17.95
C LYS A 374 19.55 -21.48 17.30
N GLU A 375 19.77 -22.71 17.76
CA GLU A 375 20.80 -23.60 17.22
C GLU A 375 20.49 -24.00 15.77
N ASP A 376 19.25 -24.37 15.49
CA ASP A 376 18.82 -24.73 14.13
C ASP A 376 18.90 -23.56 13.15
N ALA A 377 18.53 -22.36 13.60
CA ALA A 377 18.63 -21.15 12.80
C ALA A 377 20.09 -20.83 12.44
N ILE A 378 21.03 -21.02 13.38
CA ILE A 378 22.46 -20.84 13.13
C ILE A 378 22.98 -21.88 12.14
N ASN A 379 22.61 -23.16 12.32
CA ASN A 379 23.18 -24.25 11.53
C ASN A 379 22.59 -24.34 10.13
N ASN A 380 21.31 -23.97 9.94
CA ASN A 380 20.58 -24.21 8.69
C ASN A 380 20.11 -22.93 7.99
N LEU A 381 19.65 -21.91 8.72
CA LEU A 381 19.08 -20.70 8.12
C LEU A 381 20.17 -19.65 7.80
N LEU A 382 21.11 -19.41 8.72
CA LEU A 382 22.15 -18.41 8.55
C LEU A 382 23.01 -18.64 7.28
N PRO A 383 23.45 -19.87 6.94
CA PRO A 383 24.17 -20.11 5.69
C PRO A 383 23.38 -19.69 4.45
N ILE A 384 22.07 -19.94 4.43
CA ILE A 384 21.17 -19.53 3.34
C ILE A 384 21.11 -18.00 3.24
N LEU A 385 20.91 -17.32 4.37
CA LEU A 385 20.85 -15.86 4.41
C LEU A 385 22.15 -15.22 3.93
N LEU A 386 23.30 -15.75 4.32
CA LEU A 386 24.61 -15.26 3.89
C LEU A 386 24.84 -15.46 2.39
N ASN A 387 24.33 -16.56 1.83
CA ASN A 387 24.39 -16.79 0.38
C ASN A 387 23.49 -15.81 -0.38
N MET A 388 22.24 -15.64 0.06
CA MET A 388 21.29 -14.71 -0.55
C MET A 388 21.71 -13.23 -0.39
N LEU A 389 22.48 -12.90 0.66
CA LEU A 389 23.05 -11.57 0.85
C LEU A 389 24.12 -11.24 -0.21
N LYS A 390 24.68 -12.25 -0.88
CA LYS A 390 25.67 -12.13 -1.94
C LYS A 390 25.10 -12.45 -3.32
N ASP A 391 23.78 -12.41 -3.46
CA ASP A 391 23.11 -12.69 -4.73
C ASP A 391 23.49 -11.63 -5.78
N GLU A 392 23.59 -12.06 -7.03
CA GLU A 392 23.86 -11.15 -8.15
C GLU A 392 22.67 -10.23 -8.43
N PHE A 393 21.44 -10.66 -8.10
CA PHE A 393 20.24 -9.88 -8.29
C PHE A 393 20.00 -8.93 -7.11
N PRO A 394 20.04 -7.59 -7.33
CA PRO A 394 20.03 -6.61 -6.25
C PRO A 394 18.82 -6.71 -5.31
N ASP A 395 17.63 -7.02 -5.84
CA ASP A 395 16.43 -7.07 -5.00
C ASP A 395 16.48 -8.21 -3.97
N VAL A 396 17.19 -9.31 -4.24
CA VAL A 396 17.42 -10.37 -3.24
C VAL A 396 18.22 -9.80 -2.07
N CYS A 397 19.37 -9.17 -2.38
CA CYS A 397 20.24 -8.55 -1.38
C CYS A 397 19.49 -7.49 -0.56
N LEU A 398 18.76 -6.60 -1.24
CA LEU A 398 17.96 -5.56 -0.60
C LEU A 398 16.89 -6.12 0.34
N ASN A 399 16.20 -7.19 -0.07
CA ASN A 399 15.18 -7.84 0.75
C ASN A 399 15.77 -8.52 1.99
N ILE A 400 16.96 -9.12 1.88
CA ILE A 400 17.68 -9.67 3.04
C ILE A 400 18.13 -8.53 3.97
N ILE A 401 18.76 -7.48 3.44
CA ILE A 401 19.24 -6.31 4.21
C ILE A 401 18.10 -5.67 5.00
N GLY A 402 16.97 -5.40 4.33
CA GLY A 402 15.80 -4.75 4.95
C GLY A 402 15.23 -5.52 6.15
N ASN A 403 15.51 -6.81 6.24
CA ASN A 403 15.02 -7.68 7.31
C ASN A 403 16.12 -8.17 8.27
N LEU A 404 17.37 -7.68 8.17
CA LEU A 404 18.49 -8.11 9.03
C LEU A 404 18.26 -7.81 10.52
N LYS A 405 17.47 -6.79 10.85
CA LYS A 405 17.13 -6.46 12.24
C LYS A 405 16.46 -7.64 12.96
N VAL A 406 15.50 -8.30 12.30
CA VAL A 406 14.76 -9.45 12.87
C VAL A 406 15.69 -10.65 13.07
N VAL A 407 16.63 -10.84 12.15
CA VAL A 407 17.65 -11.90 12.26
C VAL A 407 18.56 -11.65 13.46
N ASN A 408 18.93 -10.39 13.71
CA ASN A 408 19.75 -10.04 14.87
C ASN A 408 19.07 -10.33 16.20
N GLU A 409 17.78 -10.03 16.32
CA GLU A 409 17.02 -10.32 17.55
C GLU A 409 17.03 -11.82 17.91
N VAL A 410 17.06 -12.71 16.92
CA VAL A 410 17.04 -14.17 17.16
C VAL A 410 18.45 -14.78 17.31
N LEU A 411 19.41 -14.38 16.48
CA LEU A 411 20.76 -14.98 16.48
C LEU A 411 21.68 -14.38 17.57
N GLY A 412 21.47 -13.10 17.91
CA GLY A 412 22.29 -12.34 18.85
C GLY A 412 23.58 -11.77 18.23
N ILE A 413 24.01 -10.64 18.78
CA ILE A 413 24.99 -9.70 18.22
C ILE A 413 26.39 -10.33 17.98
N ASN A 414 26.83 -11.25 18.84
CA ASN A 414 28.21 -11.77 18.80
C ASN A 414 28.51 -12.66 17.59
N MET A 415 27.53 -13.44 17.13
CA MET A 415 27.69 -14.30 15.94
C MET A 415 27.51 -13.50 14.63
N LEU A 416 26.83 -12.36 14.72
CA LEU A 416 26.66 -11.41 13.62
C LEU A 416 27.97 -10.73 13.22
N SER A 417 28.77 -10.29 14.19
CA SER A 417 30.02 -9.59 13.90
C SER A 417 31.01 -10.46 13.13
N GLU A 418 31.05 -11.77 13.38
CA GLU A 418 31.99 -12.68 12.70
C GLU A 418 31.52 -13.06 11.29
N SER A 419 30.21 -13.25 11.08
CA SER A 419 29.68 -13.80 9.82
C SER A 419 29.12 -12.76 8.85
N LEU A 420 28.47 -11.70 9.35
CA LEU A 420 27.79 -10.70 8.51
C LEU A 420 28.64 -9.48 8.20
N LEU A 421 29.59 -9.11 9.08
CA LEU A 421 30.46 -7.95 8.83
C LEU A 421 31.25 -8.05 7.52
N PRO A 422 31.84 -9.21 7.15
CA PRO A 422 32.51 -9.33 5.85
C PRO A 422 31.55 -9.08 4.68
N ALA A 423 30.33 -9.62 4.74
CA ALA A 423 29.32 -9.43 3.70
C ALA A 423 28.82 -7.98 3.62
N ILE A 424 28.58 -7.33 4.77
CA ILE A 424 28.21 -5.91 4.82
C ILE A 424 29.31 -5.03 4.22
N THR A 425 30.58 -5.33 4.53
CA THR A 425 31.74 -4.57 4.01
C THR A 425 31.90 -4.74 2.50
N GLU A 426 31.57 -5.91 1.97
CA GLU A 426 31.54 -6.21 0.54
C GLU A 426 30.41 -5.43 -0.15
N LEU A 427 29.17 -5.52 0.37
CA LEU A 427 27.99 -4.83 -0.16
C LEU A 427 28.07 -3.31 -0.06
N ALA A 428 28.78 -2.80 0.95
CA ALA A 428 29.07 -1.38 1.08
C ALA A 428 29.86 -0.79 -0.11
N LYS A 429 30.52 -1.66 -0.88
CA LYS A 429 31.32 -1.33 -2.08
C LYS A 429 30.69 -1.90 -3.36
N ASP A 430 29.44 -2.33 -3.30
CA ASP A 430 28.72 -2.94 -4.42
C ASP A 430 28.65 -1.98 -5.63
N ILE A 431 28.66 -2.52 -6.84
CA ILE A 431 28.56 -1.75 -8.08
C ILE A 431 27.22 -1.00 -8.13
N ASN A 432 26.14 -1.65 -7.69
CA ASN A 432 24.81 -1.08 -7.62
C ASN A 432 24.69 -0.13 -6.42
N TRP A 433 24.59 1.16 -6.73
CA TRP A 433 24.44 2.20 -5.71
C TRP A 433 23.19 2.02 -4.84
N ARG A 434 22.13 1.36 -5.31
CA ARG A 434 20.95 1.08 -4.46
C ARG A 434 21.28 0.11 -3.33
N VAL A 435 22.12 -0.89 -3.59
CA VAL A 435 22.64 -1.81 -2.56
C VAL A 435 23.48 -1.04 -1.55
N ARG A 436 24.39 -0.17 -2.04
CA ARG A 436 25.18 0.70 -1.15
C ARG A 436 24.31 1.60 -0.28
N ILE A 437 23.24 2.21 -0.81
CA ILE A 437 22.29 3.00 0.00
C ILE A 437 21.63 2.15 1.08
N ALA A 438 21.16 0.94 0.76
CA ALA A 438 20.52 0.09 1.75
C ALA A 438 21.47 -0.26 2.91
N ILE A 439 22.75 -0.48 2.61
CA ILE A 439 23.78 -0.66 3.65
C ILE A 439 23.95 0.62 4.47
N ILE A 440 24.05 1.79 3.83
CA ILE A 440 24.16 3.09 4.52
C ILE A 440 22.99 3.32 5.47
N ASP A 441 21.77 2.99 5.05
CA ASP A 441 20.58 3.13 5.89
C ASP A 441 20.53 2.11 7.04
N TYR A 442 21.20 0.97 6.90
CA TYR A 442 21.29 -0.07 7.93
C TYR A 442 22.38 0.20 8.99
N ILE A 443 23.43 0.96 8.65
CA ILE A 443 24.54 1.29 9.56
C ILE A 443 24.12 1.81 10.95
N PRO A 444 23.14 2.72 11.10
CA PRO A 444 22.77 3.25 12.43
C PRO A 444 22.24 2.14 13.35
N VAL A 445 21.51 1.18 12.81
CA VAL A 445 21.00 0.02 13.57
C VAL A 445 22.16 -0.85 14.04
N LEU A 446 23.14 -1.10 13.17
CA LEU A 446 24.36 -1.82 13.54
C LEU A 446 25.17 -1.08 14.60
N ALA A 447 25.30 0.24 14.47
CA ALA A 447 26.04 1.09 15.40
C ALA A 447 25.42 1.07 16.81
N GLU A 448 24.09 1.16 16.90
CA GLU A 448 23.35 1.05 18.17
C GLU A 448 23.56 -0.31 18.85
N GLN A 449 23.61 -1.39 18.05
CA GLN A 449 23.69 -2.76 18.56
C GLN A 449 25.11 -3.20 18.93
N LEU A 450 26.12 -2.82 18.15
CA LEU A 450 27.51 -3.22 18.32
C LEU A 450 28.29 -2.28 19.26
N GLY A 451 27.79 -1.06 19.45
CA GLY A 451 28.40 -0.03 20.27
C GLY A 451 29.56 0.69 19.60
N VAL A 452 29.95 1.82 20.22
CA VAL A 452 30.90 2.79 19.64
C VAL A 452 32.28 2.21 19.39
N GLN A 453 32.83 1.42 20.33
CA GLN A 453 34.18 0.86 20.20
C GLN A 453 34.34 -0.05 18.99
N PHE A 454 33.31 -0.87 18.72
CA PHE A 454 33.33 -1.76 17.56
C PHE A 454 33.15 -0.96 16.26
N PHE A 455 32.23 0.01 16.26
CA PHE A 455 32.00 0.88 15.12
C PHE A 455 33.27 1.60 14.69
N ASP A 456 33.99 2.20 15.64
CA ASP A 456 35.22 2.95 15.38
C ASP A 456 36.30 2.06 14.76
N GLN A 457 36.41 0.81 15.20
CA GLN A 457 37.44 -0.13 14.71
C GLN A 457 37.14 -0.71 13.33
N GLN A 458 35.86 -0.92 12.99
CA GLN A 458 35.49 -1.75 11.82
C GLN A 458 34.71 -1.00 10.73
N LEU A 459 33.93 0.02 11.10
CA LEU A 459 32.93 0.63 10.21
C LEU A 459 33.13 2.14 9.97
N SER A 460 33.85 2.84 10.86
CA SER A 460 34.04 4.29 10.76
C SER A 460 34.70 4.73 9.44
N ASP A 461 35.79 4.06 9.04
CA ASP A 461 36.50 4.37 7.79
C ASP A 461 35.62 4.13 6.56
N LEU A 462 34.81 3.07 6.58
CA LEU A 462 33.87 2.75 5.52
C LEU A 462 32.80 3.85 5.40
N CYS A 463 32.25 4.30 6.53
CA CYS A 463 31.23 5.36 6.55
C CYS A 463 31.75 6.68 5.99
N LEU A 464 32.98 7.05 6.35
CA LEU A 464 33.63 8.26 5.83
C LEU A 464 33.99 8.13 4.34
N SER A 465 34.26 6.92 3.85
CA SER A 465 34.57 6.71 2.42
C SER A 465 33.38 7.06 1.52
N TRP A 466 32.13 6.86 1.96
CA TRP A 466 30.93 7.15 1.17
C TRP A 466 30.69 8.64 0.93
N LEU A 467 31.26 9.53 1.75
CA LEU A 467 31.23 10.97 1.49
C LEU A 467 31.93 11.33 0.17
N TRP A 468 32.81 10.44 -0.31
CA TRP A 468 33.60 10.64 -1.52
C TRP A 468 33.13 9.75 -2.68
N ASP A 469 31.96 9.10 -2.54
CA ASP A 469 31.39 8.26 -3.60
C ASP A 469 31.10 9.09 -4.86
N THR A 470 31.20 8.46 -6.04
CA THR A 470 30.95 9.11 -7.33
C THR A 470 29.48 9.51 -7.49
N VAL A 471 28.55 8.76 -6.89
CA VAL A 471 27.11 8.98 -6.96
C VAL A 471 26.65 9.98 -5.89
N TYR A 472 25.98 11.06 -6.30
CA TYR A 472 25.48 12.10 -5.39
C TYR A 472 24.55 11.54 -4.29
N SER A 473 23.61 10.67 -4.66
CA SER A 473 22.65 10.08 -3.72
C SER A 473 23.33 9.26 -2.61
N ILE A 474 24.50 8.66 -2.89
CA ILE A 474 25.30 7.98 -1.87
C ILE A 474 25.90 8.98 -0.89
N ARG A 475 26.52 10.06 -1.40
CA ARG A 475 27.09 11.11 -0.56
C ARG A 475 26.02 11.74 0.33
N GLU A 476 24.83 11.99 -0.22
CA GLU A 476 23.68 12.52 0.54
C GLU A 476 23.22 11.54 1.63
N ALA A 477 23.08 10.25 1.31
CA ALA A 477 22.73 9.22 2.27
C ALA A 477 23.78 9.11 3.39
N ALA A 478 25.08 9.16 3.05
CA ALA A 478 26.18 9.13 4.00
C ALA A 478 26.14 10.35 4.95
N ILE A 479 25.85 11.55 4.45
CA ILE A 479 25.68 12.75 5.28
C ILE A 479 24.53 12.57 6.28
N LYS A 480 23.37 12.09 5.81
CA LYS A 480 22.22 11.79 6.68
C LYS A 480 22.57 10.71 7.72
N ASN A 481 23.37 9.72 7.32
CA ASN A 481 23.86 8.66 8.18
C ASN A 481 24.77 9.20 9.30
N LEU A 482 25.70 10.12 9.02
CA LEU A 482 26.55 10.75 10.04
C LEU A 482 25.74 11.47 11.11
N ARG A 483 24.64 12.14 10.74
CA ARG A 483 23.73 12.75 11.69
C ARG A 483 23.10 11.72 12.62
N LYS A 484 22.55 10.63 12.07
CA LYS A 484 21.96 9.54 12.87
C LYS A 484 23.00 8.91 13.81
N LEU A 485 24.22 8.68 13.33
CA LEU A 485 25.32 8.17 14.17
C LEU A 485 25.69 9.15 15.30
N THR A 486 25.67 10.45 15.03
CA THR A 486 25.91 11.48 16.05
C THR A 486 24.78 11.53 17.09
N GLU A 487 23.53 11.31 16.68
CA GLU A 487 22.39 11.19 17.60
C GLU A 487 22.52 9.95 18.51
N ILE A 488 23.19 8.88 18.04
CA ILE A 488 23.43 7.65 18.81
C ILE A 488 24.64 7.78 19.76
N PHE A 489 25.79 8.19 19.24
CA PHE A 489 27.05 8.21 20.01
C PHE A 489 27.34 9.55 20.71
N GLY A 490 26.60 10.60 20.37
CA GLY A 490 26.67 11.91 21.00
C GLY A 490 27.67 12.87 20.35
N SER A 491 27.58 14.13 20.79
CA SER A 491 28.36 15.26 20.28
C SER A 491 29.87 15.10 20.47
N ASP A 492 30.30 14.61 21.63
CA ASP A 492 31.73 14.51 21.97
C ASP A 492 32.44 13.53 21.04
N TRP A 493 31.82 12.37 20.80
CA TRP A 493 32.30 11.39 19.83
C TRP A 493 32.36 12.00 18.42
N CYS A 494 31.29 12.66 17.97
CA CYS A 494 31.27 13.27 16.63
C CYS A 494 32.36 14.34 16.46
N SER A 495 32.60 15.15 17.48
CA SER A 495 33.68 16.13 17.48
C SER A 495 35.06 15.48 17.29
N GLN A 496 35.35 14.44 18.08
CA GLN A 496 36.68 13.82 18.13
C GLN A 496 36.95 12.90 16.94
N GLU A 497 35.98 12.07 16.58
CA GLU A 497 36.17 11.01 15.59
C GLU A 497 35.71 11.41 14.20
N ILE A 498 34.71 12.29 14.05
CA ILE A 498 34.16 12.64 12.73
C ILE A 498 34.65 14.02 12.29
N ILE A 499 34.26 15.09 12.98
CA ILE A 499 34.54 16.48 12.58
C ILE A 499 36.04 16.73 12.51
N SER A 500 36.80 16.30 13.52
CA SER A 500 38.26 16.43 13.51
C SER A 500 38.91 15.76 12.30
N ARG A 501 38.36 14.65 11.79
CA ARG A 501 38.85 14.00 10.56
C ARG A 501 38.42 14.78 9.32
N LEU A 502 37.16 15.21 9.25
CA LEU A 502 36.62 16.02 8.14
C LEU A 502 37.36 17.35 7.95
N LEU A 503 37.88 17.95 9.03
CA LEU A 503 38.63 19.21 8.97
C LEU A 503 40.15 19.01 8.75
N LYS A 504 40.69 17.79 8.92
CA LYS A 504 42.11 17.47 8.73
C LYS A 504 42.48 17.05 7.29
N PHE A 505 41.58 17.19 6.33
CA PHE A 505 41.81 16.72 4.96
C PHE A 505 42.79 17.61 4.16
N ASP A 506 43.47 16.97 3.21
CA ASP A 506 44.51 17.56 2.35
C ASP A 506 43.99 18.76 1.55
N SER A 507 44.77 19.85 1.55
CA SER A 507 44.61 21.03 0.70
C SER A 507 44.35 20.71 -0.79
N GLN A 508 44.93 19.62 -1.31
CA GLN A 508 44.74 19.20 -2.71
C GLN A 508 43.32 18.67 -2.98
N LEU A 509 42.67 18.03 -2.01
CA LEU A 509 41.29 17.54 -2.15
C LEU A 509 40.28 18.70 -2.16
N LEU A 510 40.58 19.77 -1.44
CA LEU A 510 39.79 20.99 -1.44
C LEU A 510 39.87 21.74 -2.77
N GLU A 511 40.70 21.35 -3.74
CA GLU A 511 40.60 21.89 -5.10
C GLU A 511 39.32 21.42 -5.80
N ASN A 512 38.81 20.24 -5.45
CA ASN A 512 37.60 19.67 -6.03
C ASN A 512 36.33 20.28 -5.41
N PHE A 513 35.55 20.98 -6.24
CA PHE A 513 34.26 21.56 -5.86
C PHE A 513 33.31 20.56 -5.18
N VAL A 514 33.22 19.33 -5.69
CA VAL A 514 32.30 18.30 -5.16
C VAL A 514 32.64 17.99 -3.71
N TYR A 515 33.93 17.93 -3.37
CA TYR A 515 34.37 17.62 -2.01
C TYR A 515 34.15 18.78 -1.05
N ARG A 516 34.40 20.02 -1.49
CA ARG A 516 34.05 21.22 -0.71
C ARG A 516 32.55 21.28 -0.44
N PHE A 517 31.73 20.98 -1.45
CA PHE A 517 30.27 20.94 -1.31
C PHE A 517 29.79 19.84 -0.35
N THR A 518 30.35 18.62 -0.45
CA THR A 518 30.05 17.53 0.49
C THR A 518 30.41 17.91 1.91
N LEU A 519 31.61 18.45 2.16
CA LEU A 519 32.06 18.87 3.50
C LEU A 519 31.16 19.94 4.09
N LEU A 520 30.83 20.97 3.31
CA LEU A 520 29.89 22.02 3.72
C LEU A 520 28.55 21.41 4.11
N THR A 521 27.99 20.54 3.28
CA THR A 521 26.70 19.90 3.54
C THR A 521 26.75 18.98 4.77
N ALA A 522 27.84 18.22 4.94
CA ALA A 522 28.05 17.33 6.08
C ALA A 522 28.08 18.11 7.40
N LEU A 523 28.95 19.13 7.48
CA LEU A 523 29.09 19.96 8.69
C LEU A 523 27.80 20.69 9.03
N THR A 524 27.12 21.25 8.02
CA THR A 524 25.82 21.92 8.21
C THR A 524 24.75 20.96 8.70
N THR A 525 24.76 19.71 8.26
CA THR A 525 23.81 18.68 8.71
C THR A 525 24.04 18.26 10.16
N LEU A 526 25.29 18.38 10.65
CA LEU A 526 25.67 18.06 12.03
C LEU A 526 25.34 19.18 13.03
N VAL A 527 25.19 20.43 12.58
CA VAL A 527 24.91 21.60 13.45
C VAL A 527 23.77 21.37 14.47
N PRO A 528 22.63 20.75 14.11
CA PRO A 528 21.53 20.57 15.06
C PRO A 528 21.76 19.48 16.12
N VAL A 529 22.80 18.64 15.96
CA VAL A 529 23.01 17.41 16.77
C VAL A 529 24.34 17.40 17.53
N VAL A 530 25.15 18.46 17.40
CA VAL A 530 26.39 18.66 18.17
C VAL A 530 26.25 19.85 19.10
N SER A 531 27.15 19.96 20.08
CA SER A 531 27.16 21.03 21.06
C SER A 531 27.49 22.38 20.41
N LEU A 532 27.02 23.46 21.04
CA LEU A 532 27.22 24.81 20.51
C LEU A 532 28.70 25.22 20.56
N GLU A 533 29.46 24.67 21.49
CA GLU A 533 30.92 24.80 21.54
C GLU A 533 31.55 24.22 20.27
N VAL A 534 31.17 23.00 19.85
CA VAL A 534 31.66 22.38 18.61
C VAL A 534 31.22 23.19 17.37
N VAL A 535 29.97 23.67 17.36
CA VAL A 535 29.47 24.53 16.27
C VAL A 535 30.33 25.79 16.12
N THR A 536 30.63 26.47 17.22
CA THR A 536 31.32 27.76 17.21
C THR A 536 32.82 27.66 17.02
N GLU A 537 33.47 26.65 17.60
CA GLU A 537 34.92 26.51 17.58
C GLU A 537 35.46 25.74 16.36
N GLN A 538 34.69 24.78 15.83
CA GLN A 538 35.17 23.90 14.75
C GLN A 538 34.41 24.11 13.43
N ILE A 539 33.07 24.10 13.46
CA ILE A 539 32.24 24.15 12.24
C ILE A 539 32.21 25.55 11.62
N LEU A 540 31.89 26.57 12.43
CA LEU A 540 31.69 27.95 11.97
C LEU A 540 32.94 28.55 11.29
N PRO A 541 34.17 28.37 11.79
CA PRO A 541 35.36 28.91 11.14
C PRO A 541 35.55 28.36 9.71
N PHE A 542 35.33 27.05 9.51
CA PHE A 542 35.44 26.43 8.20
C PHE A 542 34.36 26.93 7.24
N ILE A 543 33.09 26.96 7.66
CA ILE A 543 31.99 27.45 6.83
C ILE A 543 32.19 28.93 6.47
N SER A 544 32.72 29.73 7.40
CA SER A 544 33.00 31.14 7.14
C SER A 544 34.14 31.36 6.15
N HIS A 545 35.15 30.48 6.14
CA HIS A 545 36.20 30.51 5.13
C HIS A 545 35.64 30.28 3.71
N LEU A 546 34.62 29.41 3.58
CA LEU A 546 33.97 29.12 2.29
C LEU A 546 33.03 30.24 1.80
N ALA A 547 32.76 31.27 2.61
CA ALA A 547 31.92 32.40 2.18
C ALA A 547 32.55 33.18 1.01
N ASP A 548 33.88 33.18 0.91
CA ASP A 548 34.63 33.82 -0.17
C ASP A 548 35.10 32.82 -1.25
N ASP A 549 34.52 31.61 -1.33
CA ASP A 549 34.88 30.58 -2.33
C ASP A 549 34.65 31.09 -3.76
N ALA A 550 35.54 30.75 -4.69
CA ALA A 550 35.41 31.15 -6.09
C ALA A 550 34.13 30.63 -6.76
N VAL A 551 33.58 29.49 -6.31
CA VAL A 551 32.42 28.85 -6.91
C VAL A 551 31.11 29.35 -6.25
N PRO A 552 30.19 29.98 -7.00
CA PRO A 552 28.94 30.50 -6.45
C PRO A 552 28.10 29.45 -5.72
N ASN A 553 28.09 28.21 -6.22
CA ASN A 553 27.38 27.11 -5.59
C ASN A 553 27.84 26.81 -4.16
N ILE A 554 29.11 27.03 -3.83
CA ILE A 554 29.57 26.93 -2.45
C ILE A 554 29.02 28.10 -1.64
N ARG A 555 29.20 29.34 -2.14
CA ARG A 555 28.79 30.56 -1.43
C ARG A 555 27.30 30.60 -1.11
N PHE A 556 26.42 30.21 -2.02
CA PHE A 556 24.98 30.19 -1.73
C PHE A 556 24.58 29.08 -0.74
N ASN A 557 25.34 27.98 -0.68
CA ASN A 557 25.12 26.96 0.36
C ASN A 557 25.72 27.38 1.70
N VAL A 558 26.75 28.22 1.73
CA VAL A 558 27.20 28.89 2.96
C VAL A 558 26.09 29.79 3.50
N ALA A 559 25.41 30.55 2.63
CA ALA A 559 24.26 31.36 3.04
C ALA A 559 23.14 30.52 3.70
N LYS A 560 22.82 29.35 3.14
CA LYS A 560 21.87 28.39 3.74
C LYS A 560 22.37 27.83 5.08
N SER A 561 23.67 27.54 5.16
CA SER A 561 24.31 26.98 6.36
C SER A 561 24.33 27.98 7.52
N TYR A 562 24.60 29.26 7.25
CA TYR A 562 24.49 30.32 8.25
C TYR A 562 23.11 30.40 8.87
N ALA A 563 22.04 30.21 8.09
CA ALA A 563 20.69 30.22 8.66
C ALA A 563 20.47 29.09 9.68
N ILE A 564 21.01 27.89 9.42
CA ILE A 564 20.91 26.75 10.33
C ILE A 564 21.76 26.98 11.59
N ILE A 565 22.96 27.56 11.44
CA ILE A 565 23.82 27.91 12.59
C ILE A 565 23.14 28.97 13.47
N ILE A 566 22.64 30.05 12.87
CA ILE A 566 21.91 31.10 13.59
C ILE A 566 20.73 30.50 14.34
N GLU A 567 19.92 29.66 13.69
CA GLU A 567 18.78 29.01 14.33
C GLU A 567 19.20 28.17 15.56
N SER A 568 20.31 27.42 15.47
CA SER A 568 20.83 26.62 16.59
C SER A 568 21.35 27.48 17.74
N LEU A 569 22.12 28.54 17.43
CA LEU A 569 22.68 29.47 18.42
C LEU A 569 21.59 30.26 19.14
N VAL A 570 20.60 30.77 18.41
CA VAL A 570 19.51 31.58 18.96
C VAL A 570 18.59 30.74 19.86
N LYS A 571 18.28 29.50 19.46
CA LYS A 571 17.50 28.56 20.28
C LYS A 571 18.09 28.32 21.68
N SER A 572 19.39 28.50 21.86
CA SER A 572 20.04 28.35 23.17
C SER A 572 19.62 29.40 24.21
N GLY A 573 19.19 30.58 23.76
CA GLY A 573 18.89 31.74 24.62
C GLY A 573 20.10 32.33 25.35
N LYS A 574 21.32 31.81 25.16
CA LYS A 574 22.53 32.32 25.82
C LYS A 574 23.02 33.59 25.13
N LYS A 575 23.28 34.63 25.93
CA LYS A 575 23.68 35.96 25.46
C LYS A 575 24.91 35.93 24.53
N GLU A 576 25.93 35.14 24.88
CA GLU A 576 27.17 35.02 24.10
C GLU A 576 26.93 34.49 22.66
N TYR A 577 26.00 33.54 22.49
CA TYR A 577 25.68 32.96 21.19
C TYR A 577 24.75 33.85 20.37
N LEU A 578 23.85 34.59 21.03
CA LEU A 578 23.04 35.62 20.40
C LEU A 578 23.92 36.74 19.85
N GLU A 579 24.88 37.24 20.64
CA GLU A 579 25.84 38.24 20.21
C GLU A 579 26.73 37.73 19.06
N LEU A 580 27.16 36.47 19.10
CA LEU A 580 27.92 35.87 18.00
C LEU A 580 27.10 35.80 16.70
N ALA A 581 25.82 35.39 16.81
CA ALA A 581 24.93 35.27 15.68
C ALA A 581 24.60 36.63 15.05
N ASP A 582 24.33 37.64 15.87
CA ASP A 582 23.95 38.99 15.43
C ASP A 582 25.15 39.83 14.96
N ASN A 583 26.29 39.78 15.68
CA ASN A 583 27.43 40.65 15.38
C ASN A 583 28.44 40.06 14.41
N LYS A 584 28.44 38.74 14.16
CA LYS A 584 29.44 38.08 13.29
C LYS A 584 28.82 37.31 12.13
N ILE A 585 27.81 36.47 12.39
CA ILE A 585 27.24 35.62 11.35
C ILE A 585 26.27 36.41 10.47
N MET A 586 25.36 37.19 11.07
CA MET A 586 24.39 38.00 10.31
C MET A 586 25.07 38.99 9.34
N PRO A 587 26.10 39.77 9.73
CA PRO A 587 26.76 40.68 8.80
C PRO A 587 27.50 39.94 7.67
N SER A 588 28.03 38.76 7.96
CA SER A 588 28.65 37.90 6.93
C SER A 588 27.63 37.38 5.93
N LEU A 589 26.41 37.05 6.39
CA LEU A 589 25.30 36.67 5.53
C LEU A 589 24.77 37.86 4.71
N GLU A 590 24.70 39.06 5.30
CA GLU A 590 24.30 40.29 4.60
C GLU A 590 25.30 40.66 3.50
N LYS A 591 26.61 40.47 3.71
CA LYS A 591 27.64 40.64 2.66
C LYS A 591 27.36 39.77 1.42
N LEU A 592 26.79 38.58 1.58
CA LEU A 592 26.44 37.70 0.45
C LEU A 592 25.26 38.22 -0.39
N THR A 593 24.49 39.19 0.11
CA THR A 593 23.42 39.84 -0.69
C THR A 593 23.97 40.80 -1.74
N ASP A 594 25.23 41.20 -1.62
CA ASP A 594 25.95 42.03 -2.58
C ASP A 594 26.78 41.19 -3.58
N ASP A 595 26.68 39.86 -3.54
CA ASP A 595 27.45 38.95 -4.40
C ASP A 595 27.14 39.17 -5.90
N ASN A 596 28.10 38.93 -6.78
CA ASN A 596 27.90 39.08 -8.22
C ASN A 596 26.92 38.04 -8.80
N ASP A 597 26.81 36.87 -8.16
CA ASP A 597 25.96 35.77 -8.61
C ASP A 597 24.52 35.90 -8.09
N VAL A 598 23.53 35.67 -8.97
CA VAL A 598 22.11 35.87 -8.68
C VAL A 598 21.59 34.84 -7.66
N ASP A 599 22.05 33.60 -7.70
CA ASP A 599 21.61 32.55 -6.79
C ASP A 599 22.15 32.79 -5.38
N VAL A 600 23.40 33.28 -5.27
CA VAL A 600 23.98 33.70 -3.99
C VAL A 600 23.15 34.79 -3.35
N LYS A 601 22.81 35.84 -4.11
CA LYS A 601 21.92 36.91 -3.63
C LYS A 601 20.56 36.40 -3.20
N TYR A 602 19.94 35.54 -4.00
CA TYR A 602 18.61 34.98 -3.72
C TYR A 602 18.60 34.18 -2.42
N PHE A 603 19.52 33.22 -2.27
CA PHE A 603 19.56 32.37 -1.07
C PHE A 603 20.05 33.12 0.17
N ALA A 604 20.91 34.14 0.03
CA ALA A 604 21.26 35.02 1.15
C ALA A 604 20.04 35.79 1.67
N ASN A 605 19.28 36.42 0.77
CA ASN A 605 18.04 37.13 1.16
C ASN A 605 16.99 36.20 1.78
N GLN A 606 16.84 34.98 1.24
CA GLN A 606 15.95 33.98 1.81
C GLN A 606 16.37 33.57 3.24
N SER A 607 17.67 33.31 3.45
CA SER A 607 18.23 33.00 4.76
C SER A 607 18.04 34.15 5.76
N ILE A 608 18.28 35.40 5.35
CA ILE A 608 18.07 36.59 6.20
C ILE A 608 16.60 36.71 6.60
N THR A 609 15.68 36.51 5.65
CA THR A 609 14.23 36.56 5.90
C THR A 609 13.82 35.49 6.92
N LYS A 610 14.44 34.31 6.87
CA LYS A 610 14.24 33.25 7.86
C LYS A 610 14.80 33.62 9.24
N CYS A 611 15.98 34.24 9.30
CA CYS A 611 16.70 34.49 10.55
C CYS A 611 16.27 35.75 11.30
N ARG A 612 15.94 36.85 10.62
CA ARG A 612 15.61 38.14 11.26
C ARG A 612 14.52 38.05 12.34
N PRO A 613 13.42 37.30 12.15
CA PRO A 613 12.40 37.13 13.19
C PRO A 613 12.90 36.43 14.46
N MET A 614 14.04 35.72 14.42
CA MET A 614 14.56 34.95 15.56
C MET A 614 15.27 35.84 16.58
N PHE A 615 15.67 37.06 16.21
CA PHE A 615 16.32 38.03 17.09
C PHE A 615 15.35 39.04 17.72
N ALA A 616 14.07 38.95 17.38
CA ALA A 616 12.98 39.71 18.00
C ALA A 616 12.49 39.01 19.26
#